data_AF-A0A1V4Z1I4-F1
#
_entry.id   AF-A0A1V4Z1I4-F1
#
_cell.length_a   1.000
_cell.length_b   1.000
_cell.length_c   1.000
_cell.angle_alpha   90.00
_cell.angle_beta   90.00
_cell.angle_gamma   90.00
#
_symmetry.space_group_name_H-M   'P 1'
#
loop_
_entity.id
_entity.type
_entity.pdbx_description
1 polymer ?
#
loop_
_entity_poly.entity_id
_entity_poly.type
_entity_poly.pdbx_seq_one_letter_code
_entity_poly.pdbx_strand_id
1 'polypeptide(L)'
;MKTKLGLPLFLLTFFVVMACSLGAVSAANNIHDVKVDDVNTNIHHFDANIQDSNILNALESTYNTEIIEGDSGPDMSIIRSSISNIFSNSFNTRYYAGGTRTGGGLTDSEISNIVSASADTEIGTGCTGGIVENSRASNIVSNSVETTIFMGIMGSQIVNSNISNIVDSSYDTTIQQGAGCRSDNNNLSNIVSDSEHTIIRQGLITNSQISNITLSSENITIDQIGYNLDQPQPIDNCNLSNLTLFSKNTTITQSNLSGVNGCVLAIGCDGIDIPVVNLTDATFFVLAIGDSIFGFSW
;
A
#
# COMPACT_ATOMS: atom_id res chain seq x y z
N MET A 1 -20.79 -34.56 59.81
CA MET A 1 -20.30 -34.79 58.43
C MET A 1 -19.70 -33.50 57.91
N LYS A 2 -18.36 -33.41 57.81
CA LYS A 2 -17.69 -32.27 57.14
C LYS A 2 -17.85 -32.49 55.64
N THR A 3 -18.77 -31.77 55.02
CA THR A 3 -19.05 -31.84 53.58
C THR A 3 -17.80 -31.39 52.82
N LYS A 4 -17.20 -32.32 52.06
CA LYS A 4 -16.07 -32.09 51.14
C LYS A 4 -16.56 -31.28 49.93
N LEU A 5 -16.91 -30.02 50.14
CA LEU A 5 -17.33 -29.09 49.08
C LEU A 5 -16.14 -28.52 48.28
N GLY A 6 -14.90 -28.77 48.70
CA GLY A 6 -13.72 -28.16 48.10
C GLY A 6 -13.47 -28.57 46.64
N LEU A 7 -13.60 -29.85 46.30
CA LEU A 7 -13.31 -30.34 44.95
C LEU A 7 -14.38 -29.94 43.91
N PRO A 8 -15.69 -30.06 44.19
CA PRO A 8 -16.72 -29.59 43.26
C PRO A 8 -16.69 -28.07 43.05
N LEU A 9 -16.42 -27.30 44.11
CA LEU A 9 -16.34 -25.85 44.01
C LEU A 9 -15.10 -25.41 43.23
N PHE A 10 -13.95 -26.07 43.41
CA PHE A 10 -12.74 -25.81 42.63
C PHE A 10 -12.94 -26.09 41.13
N LEU A 11 -13.58 -27.21 40.79
CA LEU A 11 -13.87 -27.55 39.39
C LEU A 11 -14.84 -26.54 38.76
N LEU A 12 -15.87 -26.10 39.49
CA LEU A 12 -16.78 -25.08 39.01
C LEU A 12 -16.05 -23.76 38.74
N THR A 13 -15.22 -23.30 39.68
CA THR A 13 -14.42 -22.08 39.50
C THR A 13 -13.44 -22.22 38.33
N PHE A 14 -12.79 -23.37 38.18
CA PHE A 14 -11.89 -23.63 37.05
C PHE A 14 -12.62 -23.58 35.70
N PHE A 15 -13.81 -24.20 35.60
CA PHE A 15 -14.62 -24.15 34.39
C PHE A 15 -15.15 -22.75 34.09
N VAL A 16 -15.55 -21.97 35.10
CA VAL A 16 -15.98 -20.58 34.92
C VAL A 16 -14.80 -19.72 34.46
N VAL A 17 -13.61 -19.89 35.03
CA VAL A 17 -12.41 -19.18 34.58
C VAL A 17 -12.04 -19.56 33.14
N MET A 18 -12.06 -20.85 32.80
CA MET A 18 -11.81 -21.33 31.43
C MET A 18 -12.86 -20.84 30.43
N ALA A 19 -14.14 -20.85 30.78
CA ALA A 19 -15.22 -20.37 29.92
C ALA A 19 -15.16 -18.84 29.74
N CYS A 20 -14.81 -18.09 30.79
CA CYS A 20 -14.61 -16.65 30.71
C CYS A 20 -13.30 -16.28 29.98
N SER A 21 -12.25 -17.10 30.05
CA SER A 21 -10.99 -16.88 29.32
C SER A 21 -11.05 -17.32 27.86
N LEU A 22 -11.95 -18.24 27.51
CA LEU A 22 -12.26 -18.59 26.12
C LEU A 22 -13.29 -17.64 25.50
N GLY A 23 -14.08 -16.93 26.33
CA GLY A 23 -15.07 -15.93 25.93
C GLY A 23 -14.59 -14.48 25.88
N ALA A 24 -13.34 -14.22 26.28
CA ALA A 24 -12.65 -12.93 26.12
C ALA A 24 -11.36 -13.23 25.34
N VAL A 25 -11.10 -12.79 24.11
CA VAL A 25 -11.64 -11.72 23.28
C VAL A 25 -11.50 -12.19 21.84
N SER A 26 -12.61 -12.55 21.22
CA SER A 26 -12.77 -12.56 19.75
C SER A 26 -14.24 -12.25 19.52
N ALA A 27 -14.65 -11.07 19.98
CA ALA A 27 -15.76 -10.44 19.33
C ALA A 27 -15.21 -10.02 17.97
N ALA A 28 -15.67 -10.65 16.89
CA ALA A 28 -15.57 -10.05 15.58
C ALA A 28 -16.34 -8.73 15.67
N ASN A 29 -15.63 -7.65 16.00
CA ASN A 29 -16.20 -6.32 16.03
C ASN A 29 -16.36 -5.94 14.57
N ASN A 30 -17.56 -6.17 14.02
CA ASN A 30 -17.96 -5.42 12.85
C ASN A 30 -18.13 -3.97 13.32
N ILE A 31 -17.08 -3.18 13.15
CA ILE A 31 -17.14 -1.73 13.25
C ILE A 31 -17.78 -1.28 11.94
N HIS A 32 -19.11 -1.41 11.89
CA HIS A 32 -19.92 -0.84 10.82
C HIS A 32 -20.15 0.61 11.18
N ASP A 33 -19.34 1.53 10.65
CA ASP A 33 -19.56 2.94 10.94
C ASP A 33 -19.46 3.86 9.71
N VAL A 34 -20.58 4.59 9.59
CA VAL A 34 -20.83 5.87 8.94
C VAL A 34 -20.76 5.99 7.41
N LYS A 35 -21.96 6.04 6.78
CA LYS A 35 -22.16 6.89 5.60
C LYS A 35 -22.11 8.34 6.07
N VAL A 36 -21.02 9.05 5.79
CA VAL A 36 -20.92 10.48 6.11
C VAL A 36 -21.07 11.29 4.84
N ASP A 37 -21.96 12.27 4.89
CA ASP A 37 -22.17 13.33 3.91
C ASP A 37 -22.08 14.64 4.70
N ASP A 38 -20.86 15.02 5.09
CA ASP A 38 -20.54 16.17 5.94
C ASP A 38 -19.29 16.90 5.43
N VAL A 39 -19.16 18.18 5.77
CA VAL A 39 -18.13 19.12 5.31
C VAL A 39 -16.82 18.96 6.07
N ASN A 40 -16.80 18.24 7.20
CA ASN A 40 -15.59 17.77 7.88
C ASN A 40 -15.88 16.49 8.66
N THR A 41 -15.15 15.41 8.37
CA THR A 41 -15.35 14.11 9.02
C THR A 41 -14.02 13.58 9.53
N ASN A 42 -13.93 13.24 10.81
CA ASN A 42 -12.73 12.59 11.36
C ASN A 42 -13.14 11.27 12.02
N ILE A 43 -12.68 10.15 11.47
CA ILE A 43 -12.89 8.80 12.02
C ILE A 43 -11.55 8.29 12.52
N HIS A 44 -11.43 8.03 13.83
CA HIS A 44 -10.20 7.56 14.42
C HIS A 44 -10.48 6.36 15.31
N HIS A 45 -9.86 5.23 15.00
CA HIS A 45 -9.85 4.06 15.87
C HIS A 45 -8.49 3.96 16.56
N PHE A 46 -8.38 4.60 17.72
CA PHE A 46 -7.17 4.65 18.55
C PHE A 46 -6.98 3.40 19.43
N ASP A 47 -7.89 2.43 19.37
CA ASP A 47 -7.86 1.32 20.32
C ASP A 47 -6.60 0.45 20.11
N ALA A 48 -5.94 0.14 21.24
CA ALA A 48 -4.85 -0.81 21.25
C ALA A 48 -5.40 -2.19 20.88
N ASN A 49 -4.88 -2.76 19.79
CA ASN A 49 -5.14 -4.14 19.37
C ASN A 49 -6.56 -4.39 18.85
N ILE A 50 -6.90 -3.77 17.71
CA ILE A 50 -8.04 -4.18 16.90
C ILE A 50 -7.71 -5.55 16.30
N GLN A 51 -8.50 -6.57 16.61
CA GLN A 51 -8.28 -7.93 16.11
C GLN A 51 -9.56 -8.48 15.51
N ASP A 52 -9.42 -9.30 14.46
CA ASP A 52 -10.51 -10.07 13.87
C ASP A 52 -11.74 -9.19 13.51
N SER A 53 -11.49 -7.97 13.06
CA SER A 53 -12.52 -6.94 12.87
C SER A 53 -12.78 -6.66 11.40
N ASN A 54 -14.01 -6.26 11.08
CA ASN A 54 -14.35 -5.69 9.78
C ASN A 54 -14.68 -4.21 9.98
N ILE A 55 -13.89 -3.34 9.36
CA ILE A 55 -14.07 -1.89 9.35
C ILE A 55 -14.49 -1.51 7.94
N LEU A 56 -15.66 -0.88 7.81
CA LEU A 56 -16.15 -0.38 6.53
C LEU A 56 -16.48 1.10 6.67
N ASN A 57 -15.72 1.94 5.98
CA ASN A 57 -15.96 3.37 5.89
C ASN A 57 -16.47 3.71 4.48
N ALA A 58 -17.60 4.40 4.37
CA ALA A 58 -18.15 4.83 3.09
C ALA A 58 -18.45 6.33 3.12
N LEU A 59 -17.66 7.11 2.41
CA LEU A 59 -17.80 8.56 2.31
C LEU A 59 -18.32 8.92 0.93
N GLU A 60 -19.37 9.73 0.91
CA GLU A 60 -19.97 10.23 -0.32
C GLU A 60 -20.16 11.73 -0.19
N SER A 61 -19.69 12.50 -1.18
CA SER A 61 -19.90 13.95 -1.23
C SER A 61 -19.34 14.73 -0.03
N THR A 62 -18.31 14.18 0.62
CA THR A 62 -17.67 14.82 1.78
C THR A 62 -16.65 15.87 1.36
N TYR A 63 -16.48 16.88 2.22
CA TYR A 63 -15.32 17.76 2.17
C TYR A 63 -14.45 17.48 3.40
N ASN A 64 -13.13 17.54 3.25
CA ASN A 64 -12.15 17.44 4.34
C ASN A 64 -12.40 16.24 5.26
N THR A 65 -12.03 15.04 4.82
CA THR A 65 -12.17 13.84 5.67
C THR A 65 -10.81 13.28 6.05
N GLU A 66 -10.66 12.87 7.30
CA GLU A 66 -9.52 12.11 7.80
C GLU A 66 -9.99 10.81 8.46
N ILE A 67 -9.46 9.68 8.02
CA ILE A 67 -9.64 8.37 8.63
C ILE A 67 -8.28 7.86 9.08
N ILE A 68 -8.14 7.53 10.36
CA ILE A 68 -6.90 6.96 10.90
C ILE A 68 -7.17 5.66 11.65
N GLU A 69 -6.52 4.60 11.19
CA GLU A 69 -6.63 3.24 11.71
C GLU A 69 -5.28 2.80 12.31
N GLY A 70 -5.23 2.66 13.64
CA GLY A 70 -4.00 2.26 14.34
C GLY A 70 -2.94 3.37 14.44
N ASP A 71 -3.35 4.56 14.88
CA ASP A 71 -2.58 5.83 14.82
C ASP A 71 -1.32 5.86 15.74
N SER A 72 -1.30 5.24 16.93
CA SER A 72 -0.18 5.52 17.86
C SER A 72 0.19 4.50 18.94
N GLY A 73 1.35 3.86 18.77
CA GLY A 73 2.11 3.20 19.83
C GLY A 73 2.84 1.97 19.31
N PRO A 74 4.06 1.65 19.80
CA PRO A 74 4.80 0.47 19.34
C PRO A 74 4.04 -0.84 19.56
N ASP A 75 3.08 -0.86 20.48
CA ASP A 75 2.25 -2.01 20.82
C ASP A 75 0.82 -1.93 20.23
N MET A 76 0.53 -0.93 19.39
CA MET A 76 -0.77 -0.86 18.71
C MET A 76 -0.70 -1.61 17.39
N SER A 77 -1.55 -2.62 17.23
CA SER A 77 -1.62 -3.38 15.99
C SER A 77 -3.06 -3.61 15.57
N ILE A 78 -3.29 -3.62 14.27
CA ILE A 78 -4.49 -4.18 13.66
C ILE A 78 -4.10 -5.55 13.14
N ILE A 79 -4.76 -6.59 13.64
CA ILE A 79 -4.41 -7.99 13.36
C ILE A 79 -5.61 -8.72 12.76
N ARG A 80 -5.40 -9.51 11.70
CA ARG A 80 -6.44 -10.36 11.10
C ARG A 80 -7.74 -9.63 10.78
N SER A 81 -7.64 -8.36 10.37
CA SER A 81 -8.80 -7.51 10.14
C SER A 81 -8.97 -7.16 8.66
N SER A 82 -10.19 -6.85 8.26
CA SER A 82 -10.52 -6.32 6.94
C SER A 82 -10.94 -4.86 7.08
N ILE A 83 -10.24 -3.96 6.40
CA ILE A 83 -10.56 -2.53 6.35
C ILE A 83 -10.93 -2.19 4.91
N SER A 84 -12.15 -1.72 4.69
CA SER A 84 -12.61 -1.27 3.39
C SER A 84 -13.05 0.18 3.46
N ASN A 85 -12.51 1.01 2.58
CA ASN A 85 -12.86 2.41 2.46
C ASN A 85 -13.35 2.72 1.06
N ILE A 86 -14.46 3.44 0.96
CA ILE A 86 -15.02 3.92 -0.29
C ILE A 86 -15.13 5.43 -0.20
N PHE A 87 -14.44 6.15 -1.08
CA PHE A 87 -14.48 7.61 -1.19
C PHE A 87 -15.06 7.98 -2.55
N SER A 88 -16.25 8.57 -2.57
CA SER A 88 -16.97 8.89 -3.81
C SER A 88 -17.40 10.35 -3.84
N ASN A 89 -16.99 11.08 -4.89
CA ASN A 89 -17.28 12.52 -5.01
C ASN A 89 -16.77 13.33 -3.81
N SER A 90 -15.66 12.92 -3.21
CA SER A 90 -15.11 13.55 -2.00
C SER A 90 -13.93 14.46 -2.33
N PHE A 91 -13.73 15.50 -1.52
CA PHE A 91 -12.63 16.44 -1.67
C PHE A 91 -11.76 16.49 -0.40
N ASN A 92 -10.43 16.54 -0.57
CA ASN A 92 -9.47 16.62 0.54
C ASN A 92 -9.64 15.46 1.55
N THR A 93 -9.49 14.23 1.06
CA THR A 93 -9.69 13.01 1.86
C THR A 93 -8.36 12.39 2.24
N ARG A 94 -8.17 12.00 3.49
CA ARG A 94 -6.99 11.30 3.99
C ARG A 94 -7.40 10.01 4.65
N TYR A 95 -6.77 8.92 4.26
CA TYR A 95 -6.86 7.64 4.94
C TYR A 95 -5.46 7.20 5.32
N TYR A 96 -5.28 6.78 6.56
CA TYR A 96 -4.05 6.17 7.01
C TYR A 96 -4.31 4.93 7.84
N ALA A 97 -3.52 3.88 7.58
CA ALA A 97 -3.53 2.67 8.39
C ALA A 97 -2.13 2.16 8.72
N GLY A 98 -1.98 1.58 9.91
CA GLY A 98 -0.76 0.90 10.33
C GLY A 98 0.37 1.85 10.70
N GLY A 99 0.06 2.83 11.54
CA GLY A 99 1.03 3.81 12.05
C GLY A 99 1.08 5.07 11.19
N THR A 100 0.90 6.21 11.85
CA THR A 100 0.97 7.56 11.25
C THR A 100 2.01 8.43 11.94
N ARG A 101 2.40 8.10 13.19
CA ARG A 101 3.23 8.98 14.02
C ARG A 101 4.37 8.31 14.78
N THR A 102 4.13 7.24 15.54
CA THR A 102 5.14 6.69 16.49
C THR A 102 5.18 5.16 16.51
N GLY A 103 4.93 4.53 15.37
CA GLY A 103 4.78 3.07 15.28
C GLY A 103 3.35 2.63 15.53
N GLY A 104 2.99 1.56 14.80
CA GLY A 104 1.70 0.89 14.73
C GLY A 104 1.82 -0.25 13.73
N GLY A 105 1.09 -1.34 13.93
CA GLY A 105 1.22 -2.56 13.13
C GLY A 105 -0.03 -2.86 12.29
N LEU A 106 0.17 -3.42 11.10
CA LEU A 106 -0.83 -4.16 10.35
C LEU A 106 -0.29 -5.56 10.12
N THR A 107 -0.94 -6.57 10.68
CA THR A 107 -0.49 -7.96 10.54
C THR A 107 -1.65 -8.84 10.09
N ASP A 108 -1.39 -9.71 9.11
CA ASP A 108 -2.37 -10.64 8.55
C ASP A 108 -3.69 -9.96 8.14
N SER A 109 -3.64 -8.71 7.69
CA SER A 109 -4.83 -7.88 7.47
C SER A 109 -5.02 -7.51 5.99
N GLU A 110 -6.25 -7.19 5.63
CA GLU A 110 -6.62 -6.75 4.29
C GLU A 110 -7.11 -5.30 4.32
N ILE A 111 -6.52 -4.46 3.48
CA ILE A 111 -6.94 -3.07 3.26
C ILE A 111 -7.39 -2.93 1.81
N SER A 112 -8.59 -2.40 1.61
CA SER A 112 -9.11 -2.07 0.29
C SER A 112 -9.66 -0.65 0.27
N ASN A 113 -9.06 0.21 -0.55
CA ASN A 113 -9.52 1.57 -0.76
C ASN A 113 -10.04 1.72 -2.18
N ILE A 114 -11.24 2.27 -2.32
CA ILE A 114 -11.86 2.62 -3.61
C ILE A 114 -12.10 4.12 -3.60
N VAL A 115 -11.45 4.82 -4.53
CA VAL A 115 -11.58 6.26 -4.73
C VAL A 115 -12.17 6.50 -6.12
N SER A 116 -13.29 7.23 -6.17
CA SER A 116 -13.97 7.52 -7.43
C SER A 116 -14.48 8.94 -7.48
N ALA A 117 -14.22 9.62 -8.60
CA ALA A 117 -14.69 10.99 -8.83
C ALA A 117 -14.29 11.98 -7.71
N SER A 118 -13.14 11.76 -7.08
CA SER A 118 -12.67 12.53 -5.93
C SER A 118 -11.47 13.40 -6.29
N ALA A 119 -11.15 14.36 -5.42
CA ALA A 119 -9.97 15.21 -5.59
C ALA A 119 -9.22 15.40 -4.26
N ASP A 120 -7.91 15.65 -4.36
CA ASP A 120 -7.00 15.88 -3.23
C ASP A 120 -7.06 14.72 -2.23
N THR A 121 -6.82 13.49 -2.70
CA THR A 121 -6.96 12.28 -1.88
C THR A 121 -5.61 11.69 -1.49
N GLU A 122 -5.43 11.35 -0.22
CA GLU A 122 -4.23 10.70 0.30
C GLU A 122 -4.59 9.35 0.93
N ILE A 123 -3.87 8.29 0.55
CA ILE A 123 -4.04 6.95 1.07
C ILE A 123 -2.68 6.46 1.56
N GLY A 124 -2.51 6.33 2.87
CA GLY A 124 -1.29 5.81 3.48
C GLY A 124 -1.49 4.46 4.14
N THR A 125 -0.57 3.53 3.89
CA THR A 125 -0.48 2.25 4.61
C THR A 125 0.96 2.02 5.08
N GLY A 126 1.15 1.79 6.37
CA GLY A 126 2.47 1.61 6.96
C GLY A 126 3.30 2.88 6.94
N CYS A 127 2.84 3.96 7.57
CA CYS A 127 3.56 5.24 7.60
C CYS A 127 4.35 5.41 8.91
N THR A 128 5.37 6.26 8.90
CA THR A 128 6.09 6.79 10.08
C THR A 128 6.39 5.75 11.18
N GLY A 129 7.30 4.82 10.87
CA GLY A 129 7.75 3.77 11.81
C GLY A 129 6.79 2.60 12.01
N GLY A 130 5.68 2.53 11.28
CA GLY A 130 4.77 1.39 11.29
C GLY A 130 5.35 0.11 10.66
N ILE A 131 4.76 -1.04 10.99
CA ILE A 131 5.11 -2.36 10.42
C ILE A 131 3.88 -2.94 9.74
N VAL A 132 3.99 -3.28 8.46
CA VAL A 132 2.98 -4.01 7.70
C VAL A 132 3.54 -5.38 7.36
N GLU A 133 2.94 -6.44 7.86
CA GLU A 133 3.43 -7.80 7.70
C GLU A 133 2.31 -8.75 7.25
N ASN A 134 2.62 -9.65 6.30
CA ASN A 134 1.72 -10.71 5.84
C ASN A 134 0.34 -10.18 5.42
N SER A 135 0.29 -8.95 4.89
CA SER A 135 -0.96 -8.22 4.67
C SER A 135 -1.20 -7.96 3.19
N ARG A 136 -2.43 -7.57 2.86
CA ARG A 136 -2.81 -7.15 1.51
C ARG A 136 -3.31 -5.71 1.53
N ALA A 137 -2.80 -4.89 0.61
CA ALA A 137 -3.34 -3.56 0.36
C ALA A 137 -3.74 -3.43 -1.11
N SER A 138 -4.98 -3.00 -1.36
CA SER A 138 -5.52 -2.79 -2.70
C SER A 138 -6.12 -1.41 -2.80
N ASN A 139 -5.60 -0.57 -3.68
CA ASN A 139 -6.13 0.77 -3.92
C ASN A 139 -6.63 0.86 -5.36
N ILE A 140 -7.88 1.26 -5.54
CA ILE A 140 -8.50 1.49 -6.83
C ILE A 140 -8.86 2.97 -6.89
N VAL A 141 -8.27 3.71 -7.82
CA VAL A 141 -8.51 5.13 -8.05
C VAL A 141 -9.06 5.29 -9.45
N SER A 142 -10.21 5.94 -9.57
CA SER A 142 -10.89 6.13 -10.86
C SER A 142 -11.45 7.55 -11.00
N ASN A 143 -11.34 8.14 -12.18
CA ASN A 143 -11.93 9.45 -12.49
C ASN A 143 -11.58 10.53 -11.44
N SER A 144 -10.40 10.45 -10.84
CA SER A 144 -10.00 11.30 -9.71
C SER A 144 -8.83 12.21 -10.07
N VAL A 145 -8.64 13.26 -9.28
CA VAL A 145 -7.61 14.28 -9.49
C VAL A 145 -6.74 14.39 -8.24
N GLU A 146 -5.43 14.60 -8.39
CA GLU A 146 -4.52 14.88 -7.27
C GLU A 146 -4.61 13.80 -6.16
N THR A 147 -4.33 12.54 -6.53
CA THR A 147 -4.36 11.41 -5.58
C THR A 147 -2.96 10.92 -5.26
N THR A 148 -2.65 10.78 -3.97
CA THR A 148 -1.38 10.22 -3.51
C THR A 148 -1.59 8.94 -2.72
N ILE A 149 -0.85 7.89 -3.08
CA ILE A 149 -0.86 6.59 -2.43
C ILE A 149 0.53 6.34 -1.83
N PHE A 150 0.60 6.28 -0.51
CA PHE A 150 1.81 5.99 0.26
C PHE A 150 1.78 4.57 0.80
N MET A 151 2.81 3.79 0.46
CA MET A 151 3.02 2.46 1.01
C MET A 151 4.42 2.40 1.57
N GLY A 152 4.55 2.51 2.89
CA GLY A 152 5.85 2.41 3.52
C GLY A 152 6.66 3.68 3.32
N ILE A 153 6.47 4.66 4.20
CA ILE A 153 7.23 5.91 4.21
C ILE A 153 7.87 6.16 5.58
N MET A 154 9.03 6.81 5.57
CA MET A 154 9.68 7.38 6.77
C MET A 154 9.92 6.35 7.90
N GLY A 155 10.80 5.37 7.64
CA GLY A 155 11.27 4.44 8.67
C GLY A 155 10.33 3.28 8.99
N SER A 156 9.25 3.10 8.23
CA SER A 156 8.38 1.93 8.33
C SER A 156 8.96 0.68 7.65
N GLN A 157 8.34 -0.47 7.89
CA GLN A 157 8.65 -1.74 7.25
C GLN A 157 7.40 -2.34 6.62
N ILE A 158 7.54 -2.82 5.38
CA ILE A 158 6.53 -3.63 4.71
C ILE A 158 7.17 -4.96 4.32
N VAL A 159 6.62 -6.07 4.82
CA VAL A 159 7.21 -7.40 4.63
C VAL A 159 6.15 -8.42 4.26
N ASN A 160 6.49 -9.35 3.35
CA ASN A 160 5.64 -10.49 2.98
C ASN A 160 4.20 -10.09 2.54
N SER A 161 4.06 -8.94 1.90
CA SER A 161 2.76 -8.33 1.63
C SER A 161 2.48 -8.21 0.13
N ASN A 162 1.18 -8.21 -0.21
CA ASN A 162 0.69 -8.01 -1.57
C ASN A 162 0.10 -6.60 -1.69
N ILE A 163 0.69 -5.75 -2.51
CA ILE A 163 0.26 -4.38 -2.71
C ILE A 163 -0.13 -4.20 -4.18
N SER A 164 -1.38 -3.82 -4.40
CA SER A 164 -1.93 -3.58 -5.73
C SER A 164 -2.55 -2.19 -5.82
N ASN A 165 -2.12 -1.41 -6.79
CA ASN A 165 -2.72 -0.13 -7.11
C ASN A 165 -3.26 -0.17 -8.54
N ILE A 166 -4.51 0.23 -8.72
CA ILE A 166 -5.15 0.40 -10.02
C ILE A 166 -5.56 1.86 -10.11
N VAL A 167 -5.03 2.57 -11.09
CA VAL A 167 -5.35 3.97 -11.38
C VAL A 167 -5.92 4.01 -12.79
N ASP A 168 -7.14 4.50 -12.92
CA ASP A 168 -7.87 4.53 -14.19
C ASP A 168 -8.49 5.89 -14.44
N SER A 169 -8.42 6.40 -15.68
CA SER A 169 -9.08 7.65 -16.08
C SER A 169 -8.83 8.83 -15.12
N SER A 170 -7.63 8.93 -14.54
CA SER A 170 -7.32 9.88 -13.46
C SER A 170 -6.21 10.87 -13.86
N TYR A 171 -6.10 11.98 -13.14
CA TYR A 171 -5.13 13.05 -13.40
C TYR A 171 -4.29 13.33 -12.15
N ASP A 172 -2.98 13.51 -12.32
CA ASP A 172 -2.04 13.85 -11.25
C ASP A 172 -2.10 12.85 -10.09
N THR A 173 -1.60 11.64 -10.33
CA THR A 173 -1.59 10.57 -9.33
C THR A 173 -0.16 10.17 -8.99
N THR A 174 0.16 10.12 -7.70
CA THR A 174 1.45 9.67 -7.20
C THR A 174 1.31 8.37 -6.42
N ILE A 175 2.05 7.34 -6.80
CA ILE A 175 2.19 6.09 -6.07
C ILE A 175 3.61 6.02 -5.54
N GLN A 176 3.78 5.93 -4.22
CA GLN A 176 5.07 5.93 -3.56
C GLN A 176 5.24 4.67 -2.70
N GLN A 177 6.24 3.85 -3.03
CA GLN A 177 6.47 2.55 -2.38
C GLN A 177 7.94 2.40 -1.94
N GLY A 178 8.19 2.12 -0.66
CA GLY A 178 9.56 1.94 -0.15
C GLY A 178 10.37 3.23 0.03
N ALA A 179 9.73 4.39 -0.08
CA ALA A 179 10.38 5.68 0.02
C ALA A 179 10.91 5.97 1.44
N GLY A 180 12.19 5.66 1.68
CA GLY A 180 12.79 5.78 3.00
C GLY A 180 12.29 4.73 3.99
N CYS A 181 11.79 3.60 3.49
CA CYS A 181 11.29 2.49 4.30
C CYS A 181 11.81 1.17 3.72
N ARG A 182 11.98 0.13 4.53
CA ARG A 182 12.38 -1.19 4.02
C ARG A 182 11.15 -1.94 3.53
N SER A 183 11.18 -2.35 2.26
CA SER A 183 10.16 -3.21 1.65
C SER A 183 10.81 -4.54 1.27
N ASP A 184 10.40 -5.67 1.85
CA ASP A 184 11.07 -6.96 1.67
C ASP A 184 10.08 -8.10 1.40
N ASN A 185 10.40 -9.00 0.46
CA ASN A 185 9.57 -10.15 0.07
C ASN A 185 8.12 -9.79 -0.32
N ASN A 186 7.93 -8.67 -1.02
CA ASN A 186 6.61 -8.18 -1.39
C ASN A 186 6.28 -8.49 -2.86
N ASN A 187 4.99 -8.46 -3.17
CA ASN A 187 4.49 -8.36 -4.54
C ASN A 187 3.86 -6.99 -4.74
N LEU A 188 4.51 -6.13 -5.53
CA LEU A 188 4.10 -4.77 -5.80
C LEU A 188 3.58 -4.70 -7.23
N SER A 189 2.30 -4.40 -7.41
CA SER A 189 1.66 -4.26 -8.72
C SER A 189 1.00 -2.90 -8.85
N ASN A 190 1.35 -2.18 -9.90
CA ASN A 190 0.72 -0.91 -10.27
C ASN A 190 0.19 -1.02 -11.69
N ILE A 191 -1.10 -0.73 -11.89
CA ILE A 191 -1.75 -0.66 -13.20
C ILE A 191 -2.27 0.75 -13.37
N VAL A 192 -1.86 1.41 -14.44
CA VAL A 192 -2.29 2.77 -14.79
C VAL A 192 -2.89 2.74 -16.19
N SER A 193 -4.17 3.07 -16.33
CA SER A 193 -4.86 3.12 -17.62
C SER A 193 -5.54 4.45 -17.86
N ASP A 194 -5.53 4.90 -19.12
CA ASP A 194 -6.28 6.08 -19.59
C ASP A 194 -6.07 7.33 -18.70
N SER A 195 -4.89 7.48 -18.09
CA SER A 195 -4.59 8.48 -17.07
C SER A 195 -3.49 9.45 -17.51
N GLU A 196 -3.40 10.60 -16.85
CA GLU A 196 -2.42 11.65 -17.16
C GLU A 196 -1.62 12.07 -15.92
N HIS A 197 -0.34 12.43 -16.10
CA HIS A 197 0.54 12.91 -15.04
C HIS A 197 0.65 11.94 -13.85
N THR A 198 0.92 10.66 -14.13
CA THR A 198 1.10 9.66 -13.06
C THR A 198 2.56 9.40 -12.76
N ILE A 199 2.91 9.41 -11.47
CA ILE A 199 4.25 9.12 -10.97
C ILE A 199 4.20 7.84 -10.13
N ILE A 200 5.02 6.85 -10.47
CA ILE A 200 5.26 5.65 -9.66
C ILE A 200 6.70 5.74 -9.14
N ARG A 201 6.88 5.98 -7.84
CA ARG A 201 8.21 6.08 -7.21
C ARG A 201 8.48 4.90 -6.29
N GLN A 202 9.60 4.22 -6.52
CA GLN A 202 9.98 2.98 -5.85
C GLN A 202 11.46 3.00 -5.44
N GLY A 203 11.79 2.56 -4.23
CA GLY A 203 13.17 2.39 -3.76
C GLY A 203 13.28 1.66 -2.43
N LEU A 204 14.49 1.22 -2.06
CA LEU A 204 14.75 0.42 -0.85
C LEU A 204 13.88 -0.86 -0.77
N ILE A 205 13.74 -1.55 -1.91
CA ILE A 205 12.94 -2.76 -2.05
C ILE A 205 13.85 -3.96 -2.28
N THR A 206 13.64 -5.04 -1.53
CA THR A 206 14.44 -6.26 -1.59
C THR A 206 13.59 -7.51 -1.82
N ASN A 207 14.15 -8.52 -2.50
CA ASN A 207 13.55 -9.87 -2.64
C ASN A 207 12.10 -9.88 -3.16
N SER A 208 11.71 -8.89 -3.95
CA SER A 208 10.32 -8.62 -4.27
C SER A 208 10.02 -8.82 -5.76
N GLN A 209 8.74 -8.98 -6.07
CA GLN A 209 8.22 -8.87 -7.44
C GLN A 209 7.64 -7.48 -7.62
N ILE A 210 8.04 -6.78 -8.67
CA ILE A 210 7.57 -5.44 -9.00
C ILE A 210 7.05 -5.46 -10.43
N SER A 211 5.77 -5.13 -10.61
CA SER A 211 5.11 -5.05 -11.91
C SER A 211 4.42 -3.71 -12.06
N ASN A 212 4.89 -2.89 -12.99
CA ASN A 212 4.24 -1.65 -13.38
C ASN A 212 3.70 -1.81 -14.81
N ILE A 213 2.39 -1.62 -14.97
CA ILE A 213 1.71 -1.70 -16.26
C ILE A 213 1.06 -0.34 -16.51
N THR A 214 1.36 0.25 -17.65
CA THR A 214 0.80 1.52 -18.08
C THR A 214 0.23 1.37 -19.48
N LEU A 215 -1.03 1.77 -19.66
CA LEU A 215 -1.79 1.57 -20.89
C LEU A 215 -2.47 2.88 -21.27
N SER A 216 -2.38 3.27 -22.54
CA SER A 216 -3.14 4.40 -23.11
C SER A 216 -3.06 5.71 -22.29
N SER A 217 -1.92 5.95 -21.62
CA SER A 217 -1.74 7.04 -20.66
C SER A 217 -0.76 8.10 -21.17
N GLU A 218 -0.73 9.28 -20.55
CA GLU A 218 0.16 10.38 -20.96
C GLU A 218 0.93 10.98 -19.77
N ASN A 219 2.17 11.44 -20.02
CA ASN A 219 3.05 12.07 -19.03
C ASN A 219 3.28 11.16 -17.81
N ILE A 220 3.76 9.94 -18.06
CA ILE A 220 3.95 8.92 -17.02
C ILE A 220 5.41 8.84 -16.61
N THR A 221 5.67 8.82 -15.31
CA THR A 221 7.01 8.63 -14.76
C THR A 221 7.04 7.39 -13.88
N ILE A 222 7.90 6.43 -14.21
CA ILE A 222 8.24 5.31 -13.34
C ILE A 222 9.67 5.53 -12.86
N ASP A 223 9.82 5.85 -11.58
CA ASP A 223 11.06 6.25 -10.95
C ASP A 223 11.53 5.21 -9.92
N GLN A 224 12.51 4.41 -10.31
CA GLN A 224 13.07 3.30 -9.55
C GLN A 224 14.48 3.64 -9.02
N ILE A 225 14.62 4.82 -8.43
CA ILE A 225 15.85 5.32 -7.79
C ILE A 225 15.68 5.60 -6.29
N GLY A 226 14.45 5.52 -5.79
CA GLY A 226 14.04 5.92 -4.44
C GLY A 226 13.65 7.39 -4.30
N TYR A 227 13.27 7.75 -3.07
CA TYR A 227 12.76 9.08 -2.74
C TYR A 227 13.85 10.12 -2.49
N ASN A 228 15.04 9.67 -2.10
CA ASN A 228 16.16 10.55 -1.79
C ASN A 228 17.14 10.58 -2.97
N LEU A 229 17.09 11.66 -3.76
CA LEU A 229 17.99 11.87 -4.90
C LEU A 229 19.47 11.98 -4.47
N ASP A 230 19.74 12.35 -3.21
CA ASP A 230 21.09 12.49 -2.67
C ASP A 230 21.70 11.16 -2.20
N GLN A 231 20.85 10.15 -1.96
CA GLN A 231 21.26 8.80 -1.57
C GLN A 231 20.37 7.79 -2.29
N PRO A 232 20.80 7.33 -3.48
CA PRO A 232 20.02 6.37 -4.24
C PRO A 232 19.65 5.15 -3.41
N GLN A 233 18.37 4.79 -3.42
CA GLN A 233 17.86 3.70 -2.58
C GLN A 233 17.75 2.44 -3.42
N PRO A 234 18.51 1.38 -3.11
CA PRO A 234 18.65 0.24 -4.02
C PRO A 234 17.35 -0.54 -4.18
N ILE A 235 17.19 -1.13 -5.36
CA ILE A 235 16.27 -2.24 -5.57
C ILE A 235 17.14 -3.48 -5.76
N ASP A 236 17.04 -4.42 -4.83
CA ASP A 236 17.97 -5.55 -4.73
C ASP A 236 17.25 -6.90 -4.77
N ASN A 237 17.79 -7.89 -5.47
CA ASN A 237 17.22 -9.24 -5.54
C ASN A 237 15.75 -9.30 -6.00
N CYS A 238 15.32 -8.34 -6.83
CA CYS A 238 13.94 -8.23 -7.29
C CYS A 238 13.73 -8.77 -8.70
N ASN A 239 12.49 -9.11 -9.04
CA ASN A 239 12.03 -9.27 -10.41
C ASN A 239 11.27 -8.02 -10.83
N LEU A 240 11.76 -7.33 -11.85
CA LEU A 240 11.22 -6.08 -12.35
C LEU A 240 10.52 -6.28 -13.69
N SER A 241 9.27 -5.82 -13.79
CA SER A 241 8.54 -5.78 -15.05
C SER A 241 7.90 -4.41 -15.21
N ASN A 242 8.32 -3.67 -16.23
CA ASN A 242 7.62 -2.46 -16.67
C ASN A 242 7.06 -2.71 -18.08
N LEU A 243 5.74 -2.58 -18.21
CA LEU A 243 5.02 -2.69 -19.47
C LEU A 243 4.31 -1.36 -19.73
N THR A 244 4.67 -0.68 -20.82
CA THR A 244 4.07 0.59 -21.21
C THR A 244 3.59 0.49 -22.65
N LEU A 245 2.29 0.50 -22.88
CA LEU A 245 1.71 0.38 -24.23
C LEU A 245 0.79 1.56 -24.54
N PHE A 246 0.81 1.99 -25.80
CA PHE A 246 -0.08 3.03 -26.34
C PHE A 246 -0.06 4.35 -25.57
N SER A 247 1.04 4.62 -24.86
CA SER A 247 1.19 5.79 -23.98
C SER A 247 2.08 6.85 -24.63
N LYS A 248 2.10 8.06 -24.05
CA LYS A 248 2.91 9.20 -24.53
C LYS A 248 3.74 9.82 -23.41
N ASN A 249 4.90 10.38 -23.77
CA ASN A 249 5.78 11.11 -22.85
C ASN A 249 6.06 10.29 -21.58
N THR A 250 6.50 9.04 -21.77
CA THR A 250 6.78 8.14 -20.65
C THR A 250 8.26 8.11 -20.34
N THR A 251 8.59 8.33 -19.07
CA THR A 251 9.95 8.21 -18.54
C THR A 251 10.02 7.01 -17.61
N ILE A 252 11.00 6.14 -17.83
CA ILE A 252 11.31 5.03 -16.91
C ILE A 252 12.78 5.16 -16.49
N THR A 253 13.01 5.50 -15.24
CA THR A 253 14.35 5.64 -14.66
C THR A 253 14.61 4.46 -13.75
N GLN A 254 15.70 3.71 -13.99
CA GLN A 254 16.12 2.61 -13.11
C GLN A 254 17.59 2.77 -12.74
N SER A 255 17.90 2.78 -11.44
CA SER A 255 19.28 2.90 -10.96
C SER A 255 19.55 2.03 -9.74
N ASN A 256 20.82 1.68 -9.52
CA ASN A 256 21.27 0.89 -8.36
C ASN A 256 20.54 -0.44 -8.23
N LEU A 257 20.49 -1.14 -9.37
CA LEU A 257 19.88 -2.44 -9.54
C LEU A 257 20.93 -3.55 -9.31
N SER A 258 21.01 -4.08 -8.10
CA SER A 258 21.85 -5.24 -7.78
C SER A 258 21.01 -6.51 -7.65
N GLY A 259 21.55 -7.67 -8.05
CA GLY A 259 20.89 -8.96 -7.87
C GLY A 259 19.53 -9.11 -8.57
N VAL A 260 19.15 -8.21 -9.48
CA VAL A 260 17.85 -8.24 -10.18
C VAL A 260 17.76 -9.51 -11.03
N ASN A 261 17.01 -10.52 -10.57
CA ASN A 261 16.99 -11.83 -11.21
C ASN A 261 16.36 -11.81 -12.62
N GLY A 262 15.44 -10.87 -12.88
CA GLY A 262 14.84 -10.68 -14.18
C GLY A 262 14.32 -9.27 -14.38
N CYS A 263 14.62 -8.65 -15.52
CA CYS A 263 14.08 -7.34 -15.91
C CYS A 263 13.42 -7.43 -17.29
N VAL A 264 12.13 -7.08 -17.36
CA VAL A 264 11.37 -6.98 -18.63
C VAL A 264 10.88 -5.56 -18.81
N LEU A 265 11.28 -4.95 -19.91
CA LEU A 265 10.79 -3.66 -20.38
C LEU A 265 10.10 -3.90 -21.73
N ALA A 266 8.80 -3.67 -21.79
CA ALA A 266 8.02 -3.78 -23.02
C ALA A 266 7.32 -2.45 -23.30
N ILE A 267 7.62 -1.81 -24.43
CA ILE A 267 7.31 -0.41 -24.69
C ILE A 267 6.74 -0.27 -26.10
N GLY A 268 5.57 0.32 -26.25
CA GLY A 268 4.99 0.69 -27.56
C GLY A 268 4.37 2.07 -27.50
N CYS A 269 5.20 3.10 -27.39
CA CYS A 269 4.82 4.46 -27.00
C CYS A 269 5.57 5.53 -27.84
N ASP A 270 5.04 6.75 -27.88
CA ASP A 270 5.70 7.91 -28.49
C ASP A 270 6.37 8.79 -27.42
N GLY A 271 7.61 9.26 -27.67
CA GLY A 271 8.33 10.15 -26.76
C GLY A 271 8.79 9.45 -25.49
N ILE A 272 9.89 8.70 -25.59
CA ILE A 272 10.40 7.82 -24.53
C ILE A 272 11.82 8.23 -24.13
N ASP A 273 12.10 8.26 -22.83
CA ASP A 273 13.45 8.33 -22.27
C ASP A 273 13.67 7.19 -21.25
N ILE A 274 14.78 6.45 -21.39
CA ILE A 274 15.09 5.25 -20.59
C ILE A 274 16.58 5.22 -20.21
N PRO A 275 16.96 5.85 -19.10
CA PRO A 275 18.24 5.60 -18.47
C PRO A 275 18.17 4.32 -17.61
N VAL A 276 18.87 3.25 -18.02
CA VAL A 276 19.18 2.08 -17.17
C VAL A 276 20.64 2.16 -16.75
N VAL A 277 20.90 2.35 -15.46
CA VAL A 277 22.27 2.55 -14.93
C VAL A 277 22.56 1.56 -13.81
N ASN A 278 23.77 0.99 -13.80
CA ASN A 278 24.24 0.04 -12.78
C ASN A 278 23.37 -1.23 -12.66
N LEU A 279 22.89 -1.79 -13.77
CA LEU A 279 22.30 -3.13 -13.79
C LEU A 279 23.40 -4.18 -13.73
N THR A 280 23.60 -4.80 -12.57
CA THR A 280 24.56 -5.90 -12.39
C THR A 280 23.84 -7.21 -12.07
N ASP A 281 24.46 -8.33 -12.45
CA ASP A 281 24.06 -9.67 -12.01
C ASP A 281 22.64 -10.13 -12.44
N ALA A 282 22.10 -9.59 -13.54
CA ALA A 282 20.80 -10.02 -14.05
C ALA A 282 20.86 -11.40 -14.72
N THR A 283 19.95 -12.32 -14.33
CA THR A 283 19.84 -13.63 -14.98
C THR A 283 19.23 -13.51 -16.37
N PHE A 284 18.29 -12.56 -16.56
CA PHE A 284 17.81 -12.16 -17.89
C PHE A 284 17.38 -10.69 -17.94
N PHE A 285 17.61 -10.05 -19.09
CA PHE A 285 17.13 -8.72 -19.43
C PHE A 285 16.43 -8.79 -20.79
N VAL A 286 15.15 -8.40 -20.84
CA VAL A 286 14.36 -8.36 -22.07
C VAL A 286 13.88 -6.94 -22.29
N LEU A 287 14.27 -6.34 -23.42
CA LEU A 287 13.75 -5.07 -23.91
C LEU A 287 13.00 -5.32 -25.21
N ALA A 288 11.70 -5.08 -25.21
CA ALA A 288 10.84 -5.15 -26.38
C ALA A 288 10.29 -3.74 -26.68
N ILE A 289 10.65 -3.16 -27.82
CA ILE A 289 10.19 -1.83 -28.23
C ILE A 289 9.40 -1.97 -29.54
N GLY A 290 8.15 -1.50 -29.56
CA GLY A 290 7.39 -1.18 -30.76
C GLY A 290 7.54 0.32 -31.08
N ASP A 291 7.85 0.64 -32.34
CA ASP A 291 7.94 2.00 -32.94
C ASP A 291 9.20 2.90 -32.71
N SER A 292 10.41 2.32 -32.79
CA SER A 292 11.65 2.86 -33.45
C SER A 292 12.85 3.52 -32.68
N ILE A 293 14.06 3.18 -33.21
CA ILE A 293 15.48 3.67 -33.21
C ILE A 293 16.25 3.95 -31.88
N PHE A 294 17.37 3.23 -31.70
CA PHE A 294 18.25 3.17 -30.51
C PHE A 294 19.38 4.21 -30.43
N GLY A 295 19.73 4.56 -29.19
CA GLY A 295 21.09 4.91 -28.75
C GLY A 295 21.38 4.30 -27.38
N PHE A 296 22.29 3.32 -27.30
CA PHE A 296 22.81 2.78 -26.03
C PHE A 296 24.19 3.37 -25.75
N SER A 297 24.45 3.74 -24.49
CA SER A 297 25.81 3.88 -23.95
C SER A 297 25.98 2.88 -22.80
N TRP A 298 26.98 2.01 -22.92
CA TRP A 298 27.42 1.06 -21.89
C TRP A 298 28.32 1.75 -20.88
#